data_AF-A0A3D3E123-F1
#
_entry.id   AF-A0A3D3E123-F1
#
_cell.length_a   1.000
_cell.length_b   1.000
_cell.length_c   1.000
_cell.angle_alpha   90.00
_cell.angle_beta   90.00
_cell.angle_gamma   90.00
#
_symmetry.space_group_name_H-M   'P 1'
#
loop_
_entity.id
_entity.type
_entity.pdbx_description
1 polymer ?
#
loop_
_entity_poly.entity_id
_entity_poly.type
_entity_poly.pdbx_seq_one_letter_code
_entity_poly.pdbx_strand_id
1 'polypeptide(L)'
;MANKSGKAYALTTLCPISIGNIIDKDGIERESYDKAVRRLLQDIPLNEKSFFAQVDNTYFARLFILNDVFFQQGDEFEQDHLKSKYLCFNTNFHGDLEPYLINMWDKCEDEIRTVWQYCVGFKLVNSALEFVHYIKECQLKTTLFFNGSNDESLTKQLKALYVKQMFSEFVLTQQGKSASETKVNFKYFLQRVQLNNLESPSWKPGQSELTP
;
A
#
# COMPACT_ATOMS: atom_id res chain seq x y z
N MET A 1 14.56 5.54 14.46
CA MET A 1 13.94 4.50 15.31
C MET A 1 13.65 3.31 14.40
N ALA A 2 13.59 2.07 14.89
CA ALA A 2 13.14 0.97 14.00
C ALA A 2 11.76 1.30 13.43
N ASN A 3 11.51 0.91 12.17
CA ASN A 3 10.24 1.12 11.47
C ASN A 3 9.85 2.60 11.21
N LYS A 4 10.65 3.59 11.60
CA LYS A 4 10.35 5.02 11.39
C LYS A 4 11.52 5.78 10.77
N SER A 5 11.23 6.54 9.71
CA SER A 5 12.16 7.47 9.05
C SER A 5 11.43 8.80 8.88
N GLY A 6 11.81 9.79 9.69
CA GLY A 6 11.07 11.05 9.81
C GLY A 6 9.60 10.81 10.19
N LYS A 7 8.67 11.27 9.35
CA LYS A 7 7.21 11.04 9.52
C LYS A 7 6.69 9.82 8.77
N ALA A 8 7.52 9.10 8.04
CA ALA A 8 7.15 7.86 7.41
C ALA A 8 7.31 6.68 8.38
N TYR A 9 6.31 5.80 8.39
CA TYR A 9 6.36 4.52 9.06
C TYR A 9 6.46 3.39 8.03
N ALA A 10 7.26 2.37 8.32
CA ALA A 10 7.31 1.13 7.56
C ALA A 10 6.91 -0.05 8.43
N LEU A 11 5.83 -0.70 8.02
CA LEU A 11 5.30 -1.90 8.65
C LEU A 11 5.62 -3.10 7.77
N THR A 12 6.25 -4.11 8.37
CA THR A 12 6.38 -5.44 7.82
C THR A 12 5.79 -6.41 8.83
N THR A 13 4.85 -7.26 8.41
CA THR A 13 4.29 -8.31 9.27
C THR A 13 4.47 -9.68 8.62
N LEU A 14 4.68 -10.70 9.45
CA LEU A 14 4.56 -12.10 9.05
C LEU A 14 3.38 -12.73 9.78
N CYS A 15 2.25 -12.84 9.07
CA CYS A 15 1.04 -13.47 9.61
C CYS A 15 1.05 -14.96 9.21
N PRO A 16 1.26 -15.91 10.14
CA PRO A 16 1.30 -17.32 9.78
C PRO A 16 -0.05 -17.80 9.27
N ILE A 17 -0.06 -18.49 8.13
CA ILE A 17 -1.25 -19.11 7.55
C ILE A 17 -1.48 -20.45 8.27
N SER A 18 -2.73 -20.71 8.65
CA SER A 18 -3.10 -21.96 9.30
C SER A 18 -2.95 -23.14 8.32
N ILE A 19 -2.55 -24.30 8.82
CA ILE A 19 -2.54 -25.53 8.03
C ILE A 19 -3.97 -26.06 7.97
N GLY A 20 -4.53 -26.16 6.78
CA GLY A 20 -5.90 -26.65 6.57
C GLY A 20 -6.38 -26.52 5.14
N ASN A 21 -7.58 -27.05 4.90
CA ASN A 21 -8.25 -27.08 3.61
C ASN A 21 -9.66 -26.47 3.71
N ILE A 22 -10.09 -25.81 2.64
CA ILE A 22 -11.48 -25.44 2.41
C ILE A 22 -12.24 -26.72 2.08
N ILE A 23 -13.26 -27.00 2.88
CA ILE A 23 -14.15 -28.15 2.71
C ILE A 23 -15.48 -27.64 2.19
N ASP A 24 -16.03 -28.27 1.16
CA ASP A 24 -17.35 -27.92 0.65
C ASP A 24 -18.49 -28.51 1.50
N LYS A 25 -19.74 -28.25 1.09
CA LYS A 25 -20.93 -28.71 1.82
C LYS A 25 -21.05 -30.24 1.90
N ASP A 26 -20.40 -30.95 0.98
CA ASP A 26 -20.42 -32.41 0.90
C ASP A 26 -19.23 -33.04 1.63
N GLY A 27 -18.41 -32.24 2.32
CA GLY A 27 -17.25 -32.71 3.06
C GLY A 27 -16.01 -32.94 2.19
N ILE A 28 -16.01 -32.48 0.93
CA ILE A 28 -14.91 -32.70 -0.01
C ILE A 28 -13.90 -31.55 0.11
N GLU A 29 -12.62 -31.90 0.28
CA GLU A 29 -11.52 -30.93 0.25
C GLU A 29 -11.39 -30.33 -1.16
N ARG A 30 -11.48 -29.00 -1.25
CA ARG A 30 -11.39 -28.28 -2.52
C ARG A 30 -10.02 -27.65 -2.73
N GLU A 31 -9.50 -26.99 -1.71
CA GLU A 31 -8.32 -26.13 -1.84
C GLU A 31 -7.64 -25.95 -0.48
N SER A 32 -6.30 -25.94 -0.43
CA SER A 32 -5.57 -25.61 0.79
C SER A 32 -5.63 -24.12 1.08
N TYR A 33 -5.62 -23.73 2.36
CA TYR A 33 -5.73 -22.33 2.75
C TYR A 33 -4.68 -21.42 2.10
N ASP A 34 -3.45 -21.88 1.93
CA ASP A 34 -2.42 -21.08 1.26
C ASP A 34 -2.72 -20.85 -0.22
N LYS A 35 -3.30 -21.83 -0.93
CA LYS A 35 -3.73 -21.66 -2.32
C LYS A 35 -4.88 -20.68 -2.42
N ALA A 36 -5.85 -20.78 -1.50
CA ALA A 36 -6.97 -19.85 -1.43
C ALA A 36 -6.49 -18.40 -1.20
N VAL A 37 -5.57 -18.19 -0.25
CA VAL A 37 -4.95 -16.87 -0.04
C VAL A 37 -4.21 -16.40 -1.30
N ARG A 38 -3.43 -17.25 -1.98
CA ARG A 38 -2.75 -16.85 -3.24
C ARG A 38 -3.71 -16.35 -4.29
N ARG A 39 -4.81 -17.08 -4.50
CA ARG A 39 -5.85 -16.72 -5.46
C ARG A 39 -6.48 -15.38 -5.09
N LEU A 40 -6.87 -15.22 -3.82
CA LEU A 40 -7.40 -13.95 -3.32
C LEU A 40 -6.43 -12.79 -3.57
N LEU A 41 -5.13 -12.97 -3.30
CA LEU A 41 -4.14 -11.91 -3.53
C LEU A 41 -3.94 -11.58 -5.01
N GLN A 42 -4.08 -12.56 -5.92
CA GLN A 42 -4.01 -12.34 -7.37
C GLN A 42 -5.24 -11.60 -7.90
N ASP A 43 -6.39 -11.78 -7.26
CA ASP A 43 -7.65 -11.15 -7.64
C ASP A 43 -7.81 -9.73 -7.09
N ILE A 44 -6.93 -9.27 -6.18
CA ILE A 44 -6.95 -7.90 -5.66
C ILE A 44 -6.73 -6.92 -6.83
N PRO A 45 -7.67 -5.97 -7.07
CA PRO A 45 -7.49 -4.97 -8.10
C PRO A 45 -6.27 -4.08 -7.83
N LEU A 46 -5.61 -3.64 -8.89
CA LEU A 46 -4.43 -2.77 -8.81
C LEU A 46 -4.81 -1.28 -8.88
N ASN A 47 -3.84 -0.42 -8.57
CA ASN A 47 -3.93 1.04 -8.72
C ASN A 47 -5.11 1.63 -7.94
N GLU A 48 -5.88 2.54 -8.55
CA GLU A 48 -7.05 3.23 -7.96
C GLU A 48 -8.13 2.27 -7.44
N LYS A 49 -8.18 1.05 -7.97
CA LYS A 49 -9.17 0.04 -7.58
C LYS A 49 -8.70 -0.81 -6.41
N SER A 50 -7.43 -0.73 -6.03
CA SER A 50 -6.91 -1.39 -4.84
C SER A 50 -7.58 -0.81 -3.60
N PHE A 51 -7.98 -1.67 -2.66
CA PHE A 51 -8.52 -1.19 -1.38
C PHE A 51 -7.48 -0.37 -0.59
N PHE A 52 -6.19 -0.60 -0.80
CA PHE A 52 -5.13 0.24 -0.23
C PHE A 52 -5.14 1.69 -0.73
N ALA A 53 -5.73 1.98 -1.89
CA ALA A 53 -5.90 3.35 -2.37
C ALA A 53 -6.96 4.14 -1.56
N GLN A 54 -7.81 3.45 -0.81
CA GLN A 54 -8.83 4.07 0.06
C GLN A 54 -8.31 4.35 1.47
N VAL A 55 -7.16 3.78 1.83
CA VAL A 55 -6.52 3.96 3.13
C VAL A 55 -5.71 5.25 3.10
N ASP A 56 -5.98 6.13 4.04
CA ASP A 56 -5.37 7.44 4.08
C ASP A 56 -3.88 7.32 4.35
N ASN A 57 -3.09 8.18 3.69
CA ASN A 57 -1.65 8.28 3.88
C ASN A 57 -0.82 7.06 3.46
N THR A 58 -1.38 6.07 2.78
CA THR A 58 -0.61 4.96 2.20
C THR A 58 0.29 5.44 1.05
N TYR A 59 1.59 5.26 1.19
CA TYR A 59 2.57 5.49 0.12
C TYR A 59 2.78 4.24 -0.73
N PHE A 60 2.80 3.10 -0.06
CA PHE A 60 3.06 1.80 -0.67
C PHE A 60 2.41 0.74 0.20
N ALA A 61 1.77 -0.25 -0.43
CA ALA A 61 1.27 -1.44 0.25
C ALA A 61 1.41 -2.65 -0.67
N ARG A 62 1.83 -3.79 -0.09
CA ARG A 62 1.99 -5.04 -0.81
C ARG A 62 1.68 -6.22 0.09
N LEU A 63 0.92 -7.16 -0.46
CA LEU A 63 0.66 -8.46 0.12
C LEU A 63 1.31 -9.55 -0.75
N PHE A 64 1.91 -10.54 -0.11
CA PHE A 64 2.41 -11.74 -0.77
C PHE A 64 2.54 -12.89 0.22
N ILE A 65 2.66 -14.12 -0.28
CA ILE A 65 2.94 -15.27 0.59
C ILE A 65 4.43 -15.61 0.53
N LEU A 66 5.05 -15.67 1.70
CA LEU A 66 6.38 -16.23 1.90
C LEU A 66 6.26 -17.71 2.27
N ASN A 67 6.81 -18.58 1.42
CA ASN A 67 7.00 -20.00 1.73
C ASN A 67 8.39 -20.17 2.35
N ASP A 68 9.24 -21.00 1.75
CA ASP A 68 10.62 -21.16 2.14
C ASP A 68 11.49 -20.03 1.60
N VAL A 69 12.59 -19.76 2.31
CA VAL A 69 13.59 -18.77 1.90
C VAL A 69 14.77 -19.51 1.30
N PHE A 70 15.16 -19.12 0.09
CA PHE A 70 16.39 -19.58 -0.51
C PHE A 70 17.45 -18.49 -0.32
N PHE A 71 18.59 -18.84 0.26
CA PHE A 71 19.72 -17.92 0.32
C PHE A 71 20.93 -18.53 -0.38
N GLN A 72 21.60 -17.68 -1.14
CA GLN A 72 22.81 -18.05 -1.87
C GLN A 72 24.01 -17.51 -1.09
N GLN A 73 24.92 -18.40 -0.73
CA GLN A 73 26.21 -18.02 -0.15
C GLN A 73 27.33 -18.55 -1.07
N GLY A 74 27.74 -17.73 -2.03
CA GLY A 74 28.69 -18.15 -3.07
C GLY A 74 28.02 -19.05 -4.13
N ASP A 75 28.58 -20.22 -4.38
CA ASP A 75 28.05 -21.20 -5.35
C ASP A 75 27.06 -22.20 -4.74
N GLU A 76 26.78 -22.09 -3.43
CA GLU A 76 25.87 -22.98 -2.70
C GLU A 76 24.51 -22.31 -2.46
N PHE A 77 23.43 -23.07 -2.70
CA PHE A 77 22.06 -22.69 -2.39
C PHE A 77 21.58 -23.51 -1.20
N GLU A 78 21.30 -22.85 -0.08
CA GLU A 78 20.64 -23.46 1.07
C GLU A 78 19.17 -23.04 1.11
N GLN A 79 18.30 -24.01 1.44
CA GLN A 79 16.87 -23.80 1.60
C GLN A 79 16.54 -23.77 3.10
N ASP A 80 16.07 -22.62 3.58
CA ASP A 80 15.50 -22.50 4.92
C ASP A 80 14.00 -22.83 4.87
N HIS A 81 13.64 -23.98 5.43
CA HIS A 81 12.25 -24.41 5.55
C HIS A 81 11.58 -23.68 6.71
N LEU A 82 10.66 -22.78 6.38
CA LEU A 82 9.94 -22.03 7.41
C LEU A 82 8.92 -22.92 8.13
N LYS A 83 8.68 -22.63 9.41
CA LYS A 83 7.69 -23.36 10.24
C LYS A 83 6.25 -23.23 9.75
N SER A 84 5.97 -22.21 8.94
CA SER A 84 4.68 -21.99 8.29
C SER A 84 4.88 -21.22 6.99
N LYS A 85 3.82 -21.17 6.18
CA LYS A 85 3.69 -20.19 5.10
C LYS A 85 3.14 -18.91 5.72
N TYR A 86 3.72 -17.76 5.39
CA TYR A 86 3.34 -16.48 5.98
C TYR A 86 2.67 -15.59 4.95
N LEU A 87 1.55 -14.99 5.32
CA LEU A 87 1.05 -13.80 4.65
C LEU A 87 1.92 -12.62 5.09
N CYS A 88 2.71 -12.12 4.14
CA CYS A 88 3.53 -10.94 4.32
C CYS A 88 2.73 -9.70 3.94
N PHE A 89 2.60 -8.76 4.87
CA PHE A 89 2.08 -7.43 4.60
C PHE A 89 3.20 -6.42 4.79
N ASN A 90 3.53 -5.70 3.73
CA ASN A 90 4.49 -4.61 3.73
C ASN A 90 3.79 -3.32 3.35
N THR A 91 3.87 -2.30 4.20
CA THR A 91 3.27 -1.00 3.91
C THR A 91 4.11 0.13 4.45
N ASN A 92 4.18 1.22 3.68
CA ASN A 92 4.79 2.47 4.08
C ASN A 92 3.73 3.57 4.05
N PHE A 93 3.67 4.39 5.09
CA PHE A 93 2.63 5.41 5.21
C PHE A 93 3.11 6.62 6.03
N HIS A 94 2.39 7.73 5.89
CA HIS A 94 2.59 8.92 6.73
C HIS A 94 1.93 8.75 8.10
N GLY A 95 2.66 9.06 9.17
CA GLY A 95 2.10 9.16 10.52
C GLY A 95 2.38 7.94 11.40
N ASP A 96 1.46 7.67 12.32
CA ASP A 96 1.60 6.65 13.37
C ASP A 96 0.84 5.36 13.04
N LEU A 97 1.36 4.24 13.55
CA LEU A 97 0.88 2.90 13.23
C LEU A 97 -0.58 2.66 13.62
N GLU A 98 -0.98 3.01 14.85
CA GLU A 98 -2.33 2.67 15.32
C GLU A 98 -3.42 3.45 14.58
N PRO A 99 -3.33 4.80 14.41
CA PRO A 99 -4.31 5.53 13.61
C PRO A 99 -4.41 5.02 12.17
N TYR A 100 -3.27 4.65 11.57
CA TYR A 100 -3.25 4.07 10.23
C TYR A 100 -3.99 2.73 10.14
N LEU A 101 -3.75 1.81 11.09
CA LEU A 101 -4.42 0.50 11.10
C LEU A 101 -5.91 0.60 11.42
N ILE A 102 -6.31 1.56 12.26
CA ILE A 102 -7.72 1.86 12.52
C ILE A 102 -8.39 2.38 11.25
N ASN A 103 -7.77 3.36 10.57
CA ASN A 103 -8.27 3.87 9.30
C ASN A 103 -8.37 2.76 8.23
N MET A 104 -7.37 1.89 8.15
CA MET A 104 -7.38 0.73 7.26
C MET A 104 -8.57 -0.20 7.55
N TRP A 105 -8.83 -0.49 8.83
CA TRP A 105 -10.00 -1.27 9.24
C TRP A 105 -11.31 -0.59 8.83
N ASP A 106 -11.48 0.69 9.18
CA ASP A 106 -12.72 1.43 8.94
C ASP A 106 -13.05 1.58 7.45
N LYS A 107 -12.04 1.56 6.58
CA LYS A 107 -12.19 1.70 5.12
C LYS A 107 -12.33 0.37 4.40
N CYS A 108 -11.74 -0.70 4.92
CA CYS A 108 -11.50 -1.94 4.16
C CYS A 108 -11.72 -3.21 5.00
N GLU A 109 -12.64 -3.18 5.98
CA GLU A 109 -12.89 -4.31 6.88
C GLU A 109 -13.16 -5.62 6.11
N ASP A 110 -14.02 -5.58 5.09
CA ASP A 110 -14.40 -6.77 4.32
C ASP A 110 -13.19 -7.38 3.59
N GLU A 111 -12.33 -6.55 2.99
CA GLU A 111 -11.11 -7.00 2.34
C GLU A 111 -10.09 -7.55 3.34
N ILE A 112 -9.92 -6.89 4.50
CA ILE A 112 -9.03 -7.37 5.57
C ILE A 112 -9.51 -8.74 6.05
N ARG A 113 -10.81 -8.90 6.32
CA ARG A 113 -11.37 -10.18 6.75
C ARG A 113 -11.14 -11.25 5.69
N THR A 114 -11.39 -10.93 4.43
CA THR A 114 -11.20 -11.84 3.31
C THR A 114 -9.76 -12.32 3.18
N VAL A 115 -8.79 -11.41 3.29
CA VAL A 115 -7.37 -11.72 3.10
C VAL A 115 -6.78 -12.46 4.31
N TRP A 116 -7.14 -12.07 5.54
CA TRP A 116 -6.55 -12.63 6.76
C TRP A 116 -7.32 -13.80 7.38
N GLN A 117 -8.53 -14.15 6.91
CA GLN A 117 -9.38 -15.19 7.54
C GLN A 117 -8.68 -16.53 7.81
N TYR A 118 -7.69 -16.92 7.00
CA TYR A 118 -6.96 -18.17 7.17
C TYR A 118 -5.69 -18.06 8.02
N CYS A 119 -5.34 -16.85 8.46
CA CYS A 119 -4.17 -16.63 9.32
C CYS A 119 -4.46 -17.08 10.75
N VAL A 120 -3.45 -17.64 11.41
CA VAL A 120 -3.53 -18.10 12.80
C VAL A 120 -3.89 -16.91 13.69
N GLY A 121 -4.87 -17.10 14.58
CA GLY A 121 -5.32 -16.09 15.54
C GLY A 121 -6.29 -15.04 14.99
N PHE A 122 -6.38 -14.86 13.67
CA PHE A 122 -7.19 -13.78 13.08
C PHE A 122 -8.70 -13.96 13.33
N LYS A 123 -9.18 -15.19 13.51
CA LYS A 123 -10.59 -15.48 13.88
C LYS A 123 -11.08 -14.77 15.15
N LEU A 124 -10.17 -14.28 15.99
CA LEU A 124 -10.49 -13.54 17.22
C LEU A 124 -10.62 -12.03 16.99
N VAL A 125 -10.29 -11.53 15.79
CA VAL A 125 -10.32 -10.12 15.44
C VAL A 125 -11.72 -9.71 14.97
N ASN A 126 -12.39 -8.90 15.78
CA ASN A 126 -13.75 -8.43 15.55
C ASN A 126 -13.87 -6.90 15.56
N SER A 127 -12.77 -6.18 15.77
CA SER A 127 -12.73 -4.73 15.83
C SER A 127 -11.40 -4.16 15.35
N ALA A 128 -11.39 -2.87 15.02
CA ALA A 128 -10.17 -2.13 14.64
C ALA A 128 -9.05 -2.24 15.69
N LEU A 129 -9.39 -2.19 16.99
CA LEU A 129 -8.41 -2.30 18.08
C LEU A 129 -7.80 -3.70 18.17
N GLU A 130 -8.61 -4.74 18.00
CA GLU A 130 -8.11 -6.12 17.96
C GLU A 130 -7.25 -6.36 16.71
N PHE A 131 -7.58 -5.71 15.59
CA PHE A 131 -6.74 -5.76 14.39
C PHE A 131 -5.38 -5.09 14.63
N VAL A 132 -5.35 -3.93 15.29
CA VAL A 132 -4.10 -3.27 15.70
C VAL A 132 -3.25 -4.20 16.57
N HIS A 133 -3.85 -4.83 17.58
CA HIS A 133 -3.14 -5.78 18.44
C HIS A 133 -2.60 -6.97 17.64
N TYR A 134 -3.44 -7.58 16.80
CA TYR A 134 -3.05 -8.69 15.94
C TYR A 134 -1.85 -8.35 15.03
N ILE A 135 -1.88 -7.18 14.39
CA ILE A 135 -0.81 -6.72 13.51
C ILE A 135 0.49 -6.49 14.27
N LYS A 136 0.43 -5.92 15.49
CA LYS A 136 1.61 -5.72 16.34
C LYS A 136 2.25 -7.05 16.76
N GLU A 137 1.46 -8.07 17.07
CA GLU A 137 1.97 -9.41 17.38
C GLU A 137 2.66 -10.07 16.18
N CYS A 138 2.22 -9.74 14.96
CA CYS A 138 2.83 -10.23 13.72
C CYS A 138 3.97 -9.33 13.20
N GLN A 139 4.24 -8.19 13.84
CA GLN A 139 5.14 -7.17 13.33
C GLN A 139 6.62 -7.55 13.48
N LEU A 140 7.37 -7.36 12.40
CA LEU A 140 8.83 -7.43 12.43
C LEU A 140 9.46 -6.05 12.66
N LYS A 141 10.58 -6.06 13.40
CA LYS A 141 11.47 -4.91 13.49
C LYS A 141 12.13 -4.66 12.13
N THR A 142 11.72 -3.59 11.45
CA THR A 142 12.21 -3.24 10.12
C THR A 142 13.28 -2.15 10.23
N THR A 143 14.49 -2.44 9.80
CA THR A 143 15.65 -1.54 9.91
C THR A 143 16.05 -0.90 8.59
N LEU A 144 15.69 -1.52 7.46
CA LEU A 144 15.97 -1.04 6.12
C LEU A 144 14.68 -1.10 5.29
N PHE A 145 14.12 0.06 4.99
CA PHE A 145 12.94 0.17 4.13
C PHE A 145 13.09 1.36 3.19
N PHE A 146 12.46 1.26 2.03
CA PHE A 146 12.43 2.36 1.07
C PHE A 146 11.48 3.45 1.59
N ASN A 147 12.02 4.63 1.89
CA ASN A 147 11.22 5.82 2.18
C ASN A 147 11.35 6.82 1.01
N GLY A 148 10.32 6.86 0.15
CA GLY A 148 10.24 7.84 -0.94
C GLY A 148 9.68 9.21 -0.53
N SER A 149 9.30 9.37 0.74
CA SER A 149 8.65 10.58 1.28
C SER A 149 9.67 11.54 1.88
N ASN A 150 9.45 12.84 1.67
CA ASN A 150 10.20 13.94 2.28
C ASN A 150 9.52 14.46 3.57
N ASP A 151 8.99 13.57 4.39
CA ASP A 151 8.19 13.90 5.59
C ASP A 151 6.89 14.70 5.38
N GLU A 152 6.43 14.86 4.15
CA GLU A 152 5.15 15.49 3.82
C GLU A 152 4.02 14.45 3.72
N SER A 153 2.77 14.87 3.93
CA SER A 153 1.62 13.96 3.80
C SER A 153 1.40 13.47 2.37
N LEU A 154 0.65 12.38 2.20
CA LEU A 154 0.29 11.85 0.88
C LEU A 154 -0.41 12.93 0.03
N THR A 155 -1.36 13.67 0.60
CA THR A 155 -2.09 14.74 -0.10
C THR A 155 -1.15 15.79 -0.69
N LYS A 156 -0.13 16.22 0.07
CA LYS A 156 0.84 17.22 -0.41
C LYS A 156 1.76 16.64 -1.50
N GLN A 157 2.15 15.38 -1.37
CA GLN A 157 2.95 14.70 -2.40
C GLN A 157 2.17 14.51 -3.70
N LEU A 158 0.92 14.06 -3.64
CA LEU A 158 0.03 13.94 -4.80
C LEU A 158 -0.16 15.30 -5.48
N LYS A 159 -0.34 16.37 -4.71
CA LYS A 159 -0.43 17.73 -5.26
C LYS A 159 0.86 18.15 -5.96
N ALA A 160 2.01 17.91 -5.34
CA ALA A 160 3.31 18.25 -5.92
C ALA A 160 3.58 17.48 -7.23
N LEU A 161 3.24 16.19 -7.27
CA LEU A 161 3.35 15.37 -8.48
C LEU A 161 2.43 15.89 -9.60
N TYR A 162 1.20 16.31 -9.23
CA TYR A 162 0.24 16.85 -10.19
C TYR A 162 0.76 18.15 -10.80
N VAL A 163 1.19 19.08 -9.96
CA VAL A 163 1.76 20.37 -10.40
C VAL A 163 3.00 20.15 -11.26
N LYS A 164 3.89 19.22 -10.89
CA LYS A 164 5.08 18.88 -11.67
C LYS A 164 4.70 18.45 -13.09
N GLN A 165 3.75 17.53 -13.24
CA GLN A 165 3.34 17.05 -14.56
C GLN A 165 2.64 18.14 -15.38
N MET A 166 1.66 18.84 -14.78
CA MET A 166 0.96 19.92 -15.48
C MET A 166 1.92 21.03 -15.91
N PHE A 167 2.95 21.32 -15.11
CA PHE A 167 3.98 22.29 -15.47
C PHE A 167 4.86 21.79 -16.63
N SER A 168 5.21 20.50 -16.66
CA SER A 168 5.91 19.91 -17.82
C SER A 168 5.09 20.04 -19.10
N GLU A 169 3.79 19.74 -19.06
CA GLU A 169 2.88 19.93 -20.20
C GLU A 169 2.77 21.41 -20.60
N PHE A 170 2.65 22.31 -19.62
CA PHE A 170 2.64 23.75 -19.87
C PHE A 170 3.92 24.19 -20.62
N VAL A 171 5.10 23.82 -20.11
CA VAL A 171 6.38 24.21 -20.74
C VAL A 171 6.46 23.72 -22.19
N LEU A 172 6.04 22.48 -22.46
CA LEU A 172 6.01 21.92 -23.82
C LEU A 172 5.09 22.74 -24.75
N THR A 173 3.89 23.09 -24.29
CA THR A 173 2.92 23.87 -25.09
C THR A 173 3.31 25.34 -25.28
N GLN A 174 4.23 25.88 -24.48
CA GLN A 174 4.66 27.28 -24.59
C GLN A 174 5.87 27.51 -25.49
N GLN A 175 6.50 26.45 -26.04
CA GLN A 175 7.68 26.62 -26.88
C GLN A 175 7.38 27.44 -28.15
N GLY A 176 8.27 28.39 -28.46
CA GLY A 176 8.14 29.27 -29.64
C GLY A 176 7.15 30.43 -29.49
N LYS A 177 6.44 30.56 -28.35
CA LYS A 177 5.50 31.65 -28.11
C LYS A 177 6.18 32.94 -27.63
N SER A 178 5.49 34.07 -27.84
CA SER A 178 5.97 35.37 -27.35
C SER A 178 5.90 35.47 -25.82
N ALA A 179 6.76 36.30 -25.21
CA ALA A 179 6.73 36.51 -23.76
C ALA A 179 5.39 37.05 -23.25
N SER A 180 4.70 37.88 -24.04
CA SER A 180 3.37 38.41 -23.69
C SER A 180 2.33 37.29 -23.61
N GLU A 181 2.32 36.42 -24.62
CA GLU A 181 1.40 35.27 -24.67
C GLU A 181 1.69 34.28 -23.55
N THR A 182 2.96 33.93 -23.32
CA THR A 182 3.38 33.04 -22.24
C THR A 182 2.97 33.57 -20.87
N LYS A 183 3.08 34.88 -20.62
CA LYS A 183 2.67 35.50 -19.36
C LYS A 183 1.16 35.36 -19.12
N VAL A 184 0.35 35.54 -20.16
CA VAL A 184 -1.11 35.36 -20.08
C VAL A 184 -1.44 33.89 -19.81
N ASN A 185 -0.85 32.97 -20.58
CA ASN A 185 -1.07 31.53 -20.42
C ASN A 185 -0.61 31.02 -19.04
N PHE A 186 0.47 31.57 -18.49
CA PHE A 186 0.94 31.22 -17.15
C PHE A 186 -0.06 31.61 -16.05
N LYS A 187 -0.75 32.75 -16.18
CA LYS A 187 -1.81 33.13 -15.24
C LYS A 187 -2.97 32.14 -15.28
N TYR A 188 -3.39 31.72 -16.47
CA TYR A 188 -4.43 30.68 -16.62
C TYR A 188 -3.97 29.33 -16.06
N PHE A 189 -2.71 28.95 -16.30
CA PHE A 189 -2.13 27.76 -15.71
C PHE A 189 -2.22 27.78 -14.18
N LEU A 190 -1.82 28.87 -13.52
CA LEU A 190 -1.89 28.99 -12.06
C LEU A 190 -3.33 28.90 -11.52
N GLN A 191 -4.30 29.50 -12.22
CA GLN A 191 -5.73 29.38 -11.88
C GLN A 191 -6.24 27.95 -12.02
N ARG A 192 -5.80 27.24 -13.07
CA ARG A 192 -6.17 25.84 -13.31
C ARG A 192 -5.60 24.92 -12.24
N VAL A 193 -4.30 25.01 -11.94
CA VAL A 193 -3.65 24.07 -11.02
C VAL A 193 -3.95 24.35 -9.55
N GLN A 194 -4.39 25.56 -9.20
CA GLN A 194 -4.69 25.99 -7.82
C GLN A 194 -3.63 25.51 -6.81
N LEU A 195 -2.41 26.04 -6.89
CA LEU A 195 -1.22 25.51 -6.19
C LEU A 195 -1.45 25.19 -4.70
N ASN A 196 -2.21 26.03 -3.99
CA ASN A 196 -2.42 25.91 -2.55
C ASN A 196 -3.64 25.05 -2.16
N ASN A 197 -4.47 24.63 -3.13
CA ASN A 197 -5.58 23.73 -2.88
C ASN A 197 -5.09 22.28 -2.99
N LEU A 198 -4.83 21.64 -1.85
CA LEU A 198 -4.26 20.29 -1.80
C LEU A 198 -5.26 19.20 -2.21
N GLU A 199 -6.56 19.45 -2.04
CA GLU A 199 -7.62 18.47 -2.29
C GLU A 199 -7.87 18.28 -3.79
N SER A 200 -7.99 19.39 -4.54
CA SER A 200 -8.26 19.34 -5.97
C SER A 200 -7.93 20.68 -6.65
N PRO A 201 -7.43 20.68 -7.91
CA PRO A 201 -7.06 19.52 -8.69
C PRO A 201 -5.73 18.92 -8.22
N SER A 202 -5.69 17.60 -8.13
CA SER A 202 -4.55 16.82 -7.65
C SER A 202 -4.64 15.40 -8.22
N TRP A 203 -3.56 14.63 -8.11
CA TRP A 203 -3.63 13.19 -8.31
C TRP A 203 -4.46 12.54 -7.20
N LYS A 204 -5.17 11.47 -7.55
CA LYS A 204 -5.81 10.58 -6.58
C LYS A 204 -4.85 9.46 -6.16
N PRO A 205 -5.01 8.90 -4.94
CA PRO A 205 -4.27 7.71 -4.54
C PRO A 205 -4.42 6.57 -5.55
N GLY A 206 -3.31 5.90 -5.88
CA GLY A 206 -3.29 4.79 -6.84
C GLY A 206 -3.45 5.20 -8.31
N GLN A 207 -3.69 6.47 -8.62
CA GLN A 207 -3.92 6.93 -9.99
C GLN A 207 -2.65 6.81 -10.83
N SER A 208 -2.77 6.11 -11.97
CA SER A 208 -1.65 5.83 -12.88
C SER A 208 -1.61 6.74 -14.11
N GLU A 209 -2.74 7.34 -14.47
CA GLU A 209 -2.89 8.17 -15.66
C GLU A 209 -3.70 9.43 -15.35
N LEU A 210 -3.32 10.59 -15.91
CA LEU A 210 -4.16 11.78 -15.85
C LEU A 210 -5.39 11.54 -16.71
N THR A 211 -6.57 11.47 -16.10
CA THR A 211 -7.83 11.45 -16.86
C THR A 211 -8.00 12.81 -17.55
N PRO A 212 -8.29 12.85 -18.87
CA PRO A 212 -8.43 14.09 -19.64
C PRO A 212 -9.46 15.08 -19.08
#